data_AF-A0A7S3V682-F1
#
_entry.id   AF-A0A7S3V682-F1
#
_cell.length_a   1.000
_cell.length_b   1.000
_cell.length_c   1.000
_cell.angle_alpha   90.00
_cell.angle_beta   90.00
_cell.angle_gamma   90.00
#
_symmetry.space_group_name_H-M   'P 1'
#
loop_
_entity.id
_entity.type
_entity.pdbx_description
1 polymer ?
#
loop_
_entity_poly.entity_id
_entity_poly.type
_entity_poly.pdbx_seq_one_letter_code
_entity_poly.pdbx_strand_id
1 'polypeptide(L)'
;MSSTVFSSSLASPDGASSVSAGTRSASNFTMDSTDQQPPLFKLVKQSRWRKLRIRMKLKDAHKLCGECDETGLTLLGVALGYHAPLDIIKAISDIDPTQFEAADMFGATPLHIACLNGSPPDCVRYILHNYSNLVRVKDKDERVPLHHAVECLCRDEIDLNEGIENVGWLCRYDPTMIHEQDHNGNTPIDLVHSAMVKKDEDDVRIKPFRRLAYHLREVSIKLYKLRRTMWEENDVADEKLFCSGITLSTENSTTANPHDLVVYGDPQGRFLEEHELK
;
A
#
# COMPACT_ATOMS: atom_id res chain seq x y z
N MET A 1 22.17 -16.11 4.31
CA MET A 1 21.82 -17.13 3.31
C MET A 1 20.33 -17.35 3.44
N SER A 2 19.59 -16.92 2.42
CA SER A 2 18.21 -17.29 2.05
C SER A 2 17.64 -16.14 1.23
N SER A 3 17.90 -16.21 -0.06
CA SER A 3 17.24 -15.45 -1.12
C SER A 3 16.12 -16.34 -1.64
N THR A 4 14.87 -16.07 -1.24
CA THR A 4 13.69 -16.74 -1.78
C THR A 4 13.21 -15.97 -2.99
N VAL A 5 13.43 -16.60 -4.13
CA VAL A 5 12.91 -16.26 -5.46
C VAL A 5 11.38 -16.30 -5.45
N PHE A 6 10.75 -15.23 -5.95
CA PHE A 6 9.34 -15.23 -6.33
C PHE A 6 9.18 -16.04 -7.62
N SER A 7 8.49 -17.18 -7.54
CA SER A 7 7.97 -17.90 -8.69
C SER A 7 6.51 -18.20 -8.46
N SER A 8 5.63 -17.49 -9.17
CA SER A 8 4.21 -17.81 -9.30
C SER A 8 4.07 -19.03 -10.22
N SER A 9 3.64 -20.15 -9.64
CA SER A 9 3.29 -21.38 -10.36
C SER A 9 1.76 -21.44 -10.50
N LEU A 10 1.26 -21.20 -11.71
CA LEU A 10 -0.08 -21.56 -12.15
C LEU A 10 0.08 -22.72 -13.12
N ALA A 11 -0.36 -23.91 -12.70
CA ALA A 11 -0.49 -25.08 -13.55
C ALA A 11 -1.97 -25.42 -13.71
N SER A 12 -2.44 -25.52 -14.95
CA SER A 12 -3.47 -26.48 -15.37
C SER A 12 -3.28 -26.80 -16.86
N PRO A 13 -3.65 -28.01 -17.31
CA PRO A 13 -2.94 -28.71 -18.38
C PRO A 13 -3.64 -28.71 -19.75
N ASP A 14 -2.78 -28.84 -20.76
CA ASP A 14 -2.85 -29.60 -22.03
C ASP A 14 -4.07 -29.55 -22.97
N GLY A 15 -3.72 -29.26 -24.23
CA GLY A 15 -4.49 -29.57 -25.44
C GLY A 15 -3.66 -29.34 -26.71
N ALA A 16 -2.87 -30.34 -27.10
CA ALA A 16 -1.86 -30.31 -28.16
C ALA A 16 -2.40 -30.20 -29.60
N SER A 17 -1.60 -29.63 -30.51
CA SER A 17 -1.32 -30.26 -31.82
C SER A 17 -0.07 -29.67 -32.52
N SER A 18 0.64 -30.60 -33.16
CA SER A 18 1.95 -30.62 -33.81
C SER A 18 2.23 -29.62 -34.95
N VAL A 19 3.51 -29.27 -35.17
CA VAL A 19 4.35 -29.66 -36.34
C VAL A 19 5.82 -29.21 -36.15
N SER A 20 6.71 -29.69 -37.02
CA SER A 20 8.04 -30.24 -36.75
C SER A 20 9.28 -29.40 -37.12
N ALA A 21 10.39 -29.75 -36.45
CA ALA A 21 11.78 -29.88 -36.92
C ALA A 21 12.64 -28.63 -37.22
N GLY A 22 13.80 -28.59 -36.55
CA GLY A 22 14.93 -27.74 -36.90
C GLY A 22 16.03 -27.75 -35.83
N THR A 23 16.89 -28.78 -35.86
CA THR A 23 18.07 -28.93 -35.01
C THR A 23 19.12 -27.84 -35.27
N ARG A 24 19.62 -27.18 -34.20
CA ARG A 24 21.01 -26.72 -34.09
C ARG A 24 21.40 -26.49 -32.63
N SER A 25 22.52 -27.09 -32.27
CA SER A 25 23.14 -27.10 -30.95
C SER A 25 23.84 -25.79 -30.61
N ALA A 26 24.01 -25.57 -29.31
CA ALA A 26 24.96 -24.69 -28.64
C ALA A 26 24.69 -23.18 -28.65
N SER A 27 24.06 -22.71 -27.56
CA SER A 27 24.69 -21.73 -26.67
C SER A 27 23.87 -21.62 -25.38
N ASN A 28 24.50 -21.92 -24.25
CA ASN A 28 24.04 -21.50 -22.93
C ASN A 28 23.76 -19.99 -22.96
N PHE A 29 22.50 -19.62 -22.82
CA PHE A 29 22.08 -18.24 -22.69
C PHE A 29 21.35 -18.08 -21.36
N THR A 30 22.09 -18.21 -20.26
CA THR A 30 21.71 -17.55 -19.02
C THR A 30 22.18 -16.10 -19.15
N MET A 31 21.39 -15.27 -19.82
CA MET A 31 21.53 -13.83 -19.65
C MET A 31 20.92 -13.48 -18.30
N ASP A 32 21.83 -13.27 -17.34
CA ASP A 32 21.58 -12.52 -16.12
C ASP A 32 21.11 -11.11 -16.53
N SER A 33 19.82 -10.82 -16.38
CA SER A 33 19.18 -9.55 -16.74
C SER A 33 19.51 -8.40 -15.78
N THR A 34 20.52 -8.53 -14.93
CA THR A 34 20.83 -7.57 -13.85
C THR A 34 21.66 -6.35 -14.27
N ASP A 35 22.03 -6.20 -15.54
CA ASP A 35 22.96 -5.15 -16.01
C ASP A 35 22.32 -3.85 -16.51
N GLN A 36 20.98 -3.74 -16.59
CA GLN A 36 20.30 -2.52 -17.05
C GLN A 36 19.68 -1.67 -15.94
N GLN A 37 19.70 -2.11 -14.68
CA GLN A 37 19.07 -1.36 -13.60
C GLN A 37 19.95 -0.19 -13.10
N PRO A 38 19.37 1.00 -12.82
CA PRO A 38 20.10 2.13 -12.29
C PRO A 38 20.92 1.78 -11.02
N PRO A 39 22.14 2.32 -10.85
CA PRO A 39 23.02 1.95 -9.75
C PRO A 39 22.43 2.13 -8.34
N LEU A 40 21.50 3.09 -8.16
CA LEU A 40 20.83 3.32 -6.87
C LEU A 40 19.86 2.20 -6.50
N PHE A 41 19.15 1.65 -7.49
CA PHE A 41 18.16 0.60 -7.30
C PHE A 41 18.82 -0.66 -6.77
N LYS A 42 20.01 -1.00 -7.30
CA LYS A 42 20.83 -2.12 -6.79
C LYS A 42 21.21 -1.93 -5.31
N LEU A 43 21.48 -0.70 -4.86
CA LEU A 43 21.79 -0.44 -3.45
C LEU A 43 20.57 -0.61 -2.55
N VAL A 44 19.38 -0.21 -3.01
CA VAL A 44 18.11 -0.37 -2.31
C VAL A 44 17.73 -1.86 -2.19
N LYS A 45 17.79 -2.61 -3.29
CA LYS A 45 17.52 -4.07 -3.32
C LYS A 45 18.45 -4.86 -2.39
N GLN A 46 19.68 -4.38 -2.21
CA GLN A 46 20.66 -4.97 -1.29
C GLN A 46 20.58 -4.38 0.13
N SER A 47 19.59 -3.53 0.41
CA SER A 47 19.38 -2.81 1.67
C SER A 47 20.64 -2.07 2.18
N ARG A 48 21.48 -1.57 1.26
CA ARG A 48 22.74 -0.88 1.59
C ARG A 48 22.51 0.60 1.87
N TRP A 49 21.64 0.89 2.84
CA TRP A 49 21.19 2.25 3.19
C TRP A 49 22.36 3.21 3.47
N ARG A 50 23.43 2.75 4.13
CA ARG A 50 24.62 3.60 4.38
C ARG A 50 25.29 4.07 3.09
N LYS A 51 25.42 3.19 2.10
CA LYS A 51 26.01 3.55 0.79
C LYS A 51 25.06 4.46 0.01
N LEU A 52 23.77 4.18 0.09
CA LEU A 52 22.73 5.00 -0.52
C LEU A 52 22.78 6.45 0.01
N ARG A 53 22.86 6.64 1.34
CA ARG A 53 23.01 7.98 1.97
C ARG A 53 24.20 8.76 1.43
N ILE A 54 25.35 8.10 1.24
CA ILE A 54 26.54 8.74 0.69
C ILE A 54 26.29 9.15 -0.76
N ARG A 55 25.68 8.26 -1.55
CA ARG A 55 25.44 8.49 -2.99
C ARG A 55 24.40 9.59 -3.25
N MET A 56 23.40 9.72 -2.37
CA MET A 56 22.37 10.77 -2.43
C MET A 56 22.91 12.17 -2.08
N LYS A 57 24.05 12.26 -1.37
CA LYS A 57 24.71 13.55 -1.08
C LYS A 57 25.61 14.06 -2.22
N LEU A 58 25.84 13.25 -3.25
CA LEU A 58 26.65 13.66 -4.41
C LEU A 58 25.83 14.52 -5.37
N LYS A 59 26.51 15.36 -6.15
CA LYS A 59 25.87 16.31 -7.10
C LYS A 59 24.95 15.63 -8.12
N ASP A 60 25.22 14.37 -8.47
CA ASP A 60 24.44 13.62 -9.46
C ASP A 60 23.15 13.00 -8.90
N ALA A 61 22.85 13.20 -7.62
CA ALA A 61 21.72 12.54 -6.97
C ALA A 61 20.37 12.85 -7.62
N HIS A 62 20.14 14.11 -8.03
CA HIS A 62 18.91 14.53 -8.72
C HIS A 62 18.66 13.74 -10.01
N LYS A 63 19.71 13.55 -10.83
CA LYS A 63 19.58 12.81 -12.10
C LYS A 63 19.22 11.34 -11.86
N LEU A 64 19.86 10.72 -10.87
CA LEU A 64 19.67 9.30 -10.57
C LEU A 64 18.34 8.99 -9.90
N CYS A 65 17.75 9.95 -9.19
CA CYS A 65 16.45 9.76 -8.56
C CYS A 65 15.31 9.78 -9.59
N GLY A 66 15.45 10.51 -10.70
CA GLY A 66 14.44 10.58 -11.77
C GLY A 66 14.41 9.38 -12.72
N GLU A 67 15.27 8.38 -12.52
CA GLU A 67 15.24 7.14 -13.29
C GLU A 67 14.18 6.18 -12.71
N CYS A 68 13.53 5.39 -13.57
CA CYS A 68 12.62 4.32 -13.19
C CYS A 68 13.20 2.96 -13.58
N ASP A 69 12.74 1.89 -12.94
CA ASP A 69 13.11 0.53 -13.34
C ASP A 69 12.31 0.03 -14.55
N GLU A 70 12.56 -1.22 -14.95
CA GLU A 70 11.86 -1.88 -16.07
C GLU A 70 10.34 -1.99 -15.89
N THR A 71 9.84 -1.92 -14.67
CA THR A 71 8.41 -1.93 -14.33
C THR A 71 7.81 -0.52 -14.22
N GLY A 72 8.63 0.51 -14.40
CA GLY A 72 8.24 1.90 -14.20
C GLY A 72 8.26 2.35 -12.74
N LEU A 73 8.74 1.53 -11.80
CA LEU A 73 8.85 1.93 -10.40
C LEU A 73 9.94 2.99 -10.24
N THR A 74 9.60 4.03 -9.50
CA THR A 74 10.56 5.06 -9.09
C THR A 74 11.49 4.54 -7.99
N LEU A 75 12.58 5.26 -7.74
CA LEU A 75 13.49 4.94 -6.63
C LEU A 75 12.74 4.89 -5.29
N LEU A 76 11.78 5.79 -5.08
CA LEU A 76 10.90 5.79 -3.91
C LEU A 76 10.06 4.50 -3.81
N GLY A 77 9.40 4.10 -4.89
CA GLY A 77 8.61 2.87 -4.93
C GLY A 77 9.44 1.64 -4.55
N VAL A 78 10.63 1.51 -5.12
CA VAL A 78 11.56 0.42 -4.77
C VAL A 78 12.05 0.54 -3.33
N ALA A 79 12.33 1.74 -2.82
CA ALA A 79 12.71 1.94 -1.42
C ALA A 79 11.62 1.46 -0.46
N LEU A 80 10.36 1.76 -0.72
CA LEU A 80 9.23 1.29 0.08
C LEU A 80 9.06 -0.22 0.00
N GLY A 81 9.19 -0.80 -1.20
CA GLY A 81 9.10 -2.25 -1.42
C GLY A 81 10.18 -3.06 -0.68
N TYR A 82 11.34 -2.46 -0.40
CA TYR A 82 12.44 -3.09 0.34
C TYR A 82 12.56 -2.57 1.80
N HIS A 83 11.47 -2.06 2.38
CA HIS A 83 11.39 -1.60 3.78
C HIS A 83 12.49 -0.58 4.14
N ALA A 84 12.74 0.39 3.25
CA ALA A 84 13.68 1.46 3.54
C ALA A 84 13.24 2.23 4.80
N PRO A 85 14.20 2.64 5.66
CA PRO A 85 13.88 3.42 6.84
C PRO A 85 13.38 4.82 6.45
N LEU A 86 12.56 5.42 7.32
CA LEU A 86 11.90 6.70 7.08
C LEU A 86 12.85 7.81 6.64
N ASP A 87 14.08 7.83 7.15
CA ASP A 87 15.03 8.87 6.82
C ASP A 87 15.53 8.78 5.36
N ILE A 88 15.55 7.59 4.76
CA ILE A 88 15.83 7.40 3.33
C ILE A 88 14.64 7.90 2.51
N ILE A 89 13.41 7.56 2.93
CA ILE A 89 12.18 8.02 2.28
C ILE A 89 12.12 9.55 2.25
N LYS A 90 12.42 10.20 3.39
CA LYS A 90 12.54 11.67 3.48
C LYS A 90 13.64 12.21 2.58
N ALA A 91 14.83 11.59 2.59
CA ALA A 91 15.92 12.04 1.74
C ALA A 91 15.60 11.94 0.24
N ILE A 92 14.79 10.94 -0.18
CA ILE A 92 14.33 10.84 -1.58
C ILE A 92 13.32 11.97 -1.85
N SER A 93 12.38 12.20 -0.93
CA SER A 93 11.40 13.30 -1.00
C SER A 93 12.05 14.67 -1.13
N ASP A 94 13.16 14.90 -0.42
CA ASP A 94 13.88 16.18 -0.42
C ASP A 94 14.55 16.46 -1.78
N ILE A 95 14.89 15.40 -2.53
CA ILE A 95 15.53 15.51 -3.85
C ILE A 95 14.48 15.65 -4.95
N ASP A 96 13.44 14.82 -4.88
CA ASP A 96 12.39 14.77 -5.90
C ASP A 96 11.04 14.36 -5.26
N PRO A 97 10.20 15.35 -4.89
CA PRO A 97 8.90 15.08 -4.28
C PRO A 97 7.87 14.50 -5.28
N THR A 98 8.10 14.63 -6.59
CA THR A 98 7.15 14.14 -7.61
C THR A 98 7.02 12.62 -7.61
N GLN A 99 8.00 11.92 -7.02
CA GLN A 99 7.99 10.47 -6.95
C GLN A 99 6.84 9.89 -6.15
N PHE A 100 6.24 10.64 -5.21
CA PHE A 100 5.10 10.17 -4.42
C PHE A 100 3.83 9.97 -5.26
N GLU A 101 3.71 10.69 -6.38
CA GLU A 101 2.55 10.59 -7.28
C GLU A 101 2.83 9.74 -8.52
N ALA A 102 4.09 9.35 -8.73
CA ALA A 102 4.50 8.55 -9.86
C ALA A 102 3.97 7.11 -9.73
N ALA A 103 3.04 6.75 -10.62
CA ALA A 103 2.52 5.40 -10.73
C ALA A 103 3.43 4.52 -11.61
N ASP A 104 3.54 3.24 -11.26
CA ASP A 104 4.25 2.25 -12.07
C ASP A 104 3.43 1.78 -13.29
N MET A 105 3.91 0.78 -14.02
CA MET A 105 3.20 0.23 -15.17
C MET A 105 1.85 -0.43 -14.83
N PHE A 106 1.58 -0.74 -13.56
CA PHE A 106 0.31 -1.27 -13.07
C PHE A 106 -0.61 -0.17 -12.54
N GLY A 107 -0.21 1.11 -12.63
CA GLY A 107 -0.95 2.21 -12.04
C GLY A 107 -0.79 2.29 -10.51
N ALA A 108 0.09 1.48 -9.92
CA ALA A 108 0.31 1.45 -8.49
C ALA A 108 1.18 2.65 -8.07
N THR A 109 0.67 3.45 -7.15
CA THR A 109 1.42 4.56 -6.53
C THR A 109 2.38 4.02 -5.46
N PRO A 110 3.35 4.81 -4.98
CA PRO A 110 4.22 4.41 -3.88
C PRO A 110 3.47 4.00 -2.61
N LEU A 111 2.28 4.55 -2.36
CA LEU A 111 1.43 4.11 -1.25
C LEU A 111 0.91 2.68 -1.46
N HIS A 112 0.53 2.30 -2.69
CA HIS A 112 0.19 0.91 -3.01
C HIS A 112 1.37 -0.01 -2.73
N ILE A 113 2.57 0.35 -3.20
CA ILE A 113 3.78 -0.45 -3.02
C ILE A 113 4.14 -0.59 -1.54
N ALA A 114 4.00 0.48 -0.77
CA ALA A 114 4.22 0.47 0.67
C ALA A 114 3.25 -0.46 1.40
N CYS A 115 1.97 -0.43 1.02
CA CYS A 115 0.94 -1.31 1.58
C CYS A 115 1.14 -2.76 1.15
N LEU A 116 1.47 -3.00 -0.12
CA LEU A 116 1.67 -4.33 -0.69
C LEU A 116 2.84 -5.06 -0.05
N ASN A 117 3.91 -4.35 0.30
CA ASN A 117 5.10 -4.94 0.90
C ASN A 117 5.17 -4.72 2.42
N GLY A 118 4.12 -4.17 3.04
CA GLY A 118 4.10 -3.80 4.46
C GLY A 118 5.33 -3.02 4.90
N SER A 119 5.57 -1.88 4.24
CA SER A 119 6.54 -0.90 4.71
C SER A 119 6.23 -0.48 6.16
N PRO A 120 7.26 -0.04 6.92
CA PRO A 120 7.09 0.38 8.30
C PRO A 120 5.98 1.44 8.46
N PRO A 121 5.17 1.40 9.54
CA PRO A 121 4.05 2.32 9.75
C PRO A 121 4.42 3.80 9.71
N ASP A 122 5.63 4.13 10.18
CA ASP A 122 6.17 5.49 10.10
C ASP A 122 6.29 6.02 8.66
N CYS A 123 6.63 5.15 7.71
CA CYS A 123 6.74 5.53 6.29
C CYS A 123 5.36 5.74 5.67
N VAL A 124 4.41 4.84 5.94
CA VAL A 124 3.02 4.95 5.48
C VAL A 124 2.36 6.20 6.07
N ARG A 125 2.54 6.44 7.36
CA ARG A 125 2.07 7.64 8.05
C ARG A 125 2.66 8.90 7.44
N TYR A 126 3.97 8.91 7.11
CA TYR A 126 4.60 10.05 6.46
C TYR A 126 4.03 10.31 5.06
N ILE A 127 3.83 9.27 4.25
CA ILE A 127 3.17 9.40 2.94
C ILE A 127 1.78 10.02 3.10
N LEU A 128 0.96 9.46 4.00
CA LEU A 128 -0.42 9.92 4.20
C LEU A 128 -0.50 11.38 4.70
N HIS A 129 0.42 11.82 5.56
CA HIS A 129 0.44 13.21 6.05
C HIS A 129 0.78 14.23 4.96
N ASN A 130 1.63 13.87 4.00
CA ASN A 130 2.09 14.80 2.97
C ASN A 130 1.33 14.65 1.63
N TYR A 131 0.77 13.47 1.37
CA TYR A 131 0.15 13.07 0.12
C TYR A 131 -1.13 12.27 0.38
N SER A 132 -2.05 12.85 1.17
CA SER A 132 -3.28 12.19 1.62
C SER A 132 -4.21 11.78 0.48
N ASN A 133 -4.14 12.48 -0.67
CA ASN A 133 -4.88 12.16 -1.89
C ASN A 133 -4.59 10.75 -2.43
N LEU A 134 -3.40 10.22 -2.19
CA LEU A 134 -2.98 8.90 -2.68
C LEU A 134 -3.81 7.76 -2.10
N VAL A 135 -4.47 8.00 -0.96
CA VAL A 135 -5.27 7.01 -0.25
C VAL A 135 -6.46 6.49 -1.09
N ARG A 136 -6.94 7.29 -2.05
CA ARG A 136 -8.10 6.95 -2.91
C ARG A 136 -7.72 6.57 -4.34
N VAL A 137 -6.44 6.65 -4.69
CA VAL A 137 -5.99 6.33 -6.05
C VAL A 137 -6.23 4.85 -6.29
N LYS A 138 -6.79 4.52 -7.45
CA LYS A 138 -6.98 3.14 -7.90
C LYS A 138 -5.88 2.77 -8.88
N ASP A 139 -5.30 1.60 -8.71
CA ASP A 139 -4.43 0.99 -9.72
C ASP A 139 -5.25 0.41 -10.89
N LYS A 140 -4.58 -0.31 -11.81
CA LYS A 140 -5.23 -0.92 -12.98
C LYS A 140 -6.20 -2.05 -12.65
N ASP A 141 -6.09 -2.66 -11.47
CA ASP A 141 -7.03 -3.66 -10.97
C ASP A 141 -8.17 -3.00 -10.16
N GLU A 142 -8.33 -1.68 -10.28
CA GLU A 142 -9.27 -0.85 -9.52
C GLU A 142 -9.07 -0.90 -8.00
N ARG A 143 -7.90 -1.38 -7.55
CA ARG A 143 -7.58 -1.53 -6.13
C ARG A 143 -7.06 -0.22 -5.58
N VAL A 144 -7.63 0.20 -4.46
CA VAL A 144 -7.04 1.22 -3.58
C VAL A 144 -5.94 0.62 -2.68
N PRO A 145 -5.04 1.42 -2.07
CA PRO A 145 -3.95 0.92 -1.23
C PRO A 145 -4.39 0.00 -0.09
N LEU A 146 -5.61 0.17 0.44
CA LEU A 146 -6.17 -0.69 1.48
C LEU A 146 -6.32 -2.16 1.02
N HIS A 147 -6.63 -2.43 -0.24
CA HIS A 147 -6.68 -3.80 -0.77
C HIS A 147 -5.29 -4.47 -0.66
N HIS A 148 -4.25 -3.75 -1.06
CA HIS A 148 -2.86 -4.22 -1.00
C HIS A 148 -2.38 -4.43 0.42
N ALA A 149 -2.74 -3.52 1.35
CA ALA A 149 -2.42 -3.70 2.77
C ALA A 149 -3.06 -4.99 3.29
N VAL A 150 -4.35 -5.19 3.06
CA VAL A 150 -5.07 -6.39 3.51
C VAL A 150 -4.49 -7.66 2.88
N GLU A 151 -4.24 -7.66 1.57
CA GLU A 151 -3.63 -8.79 0.86
C GLU A 151 -2.26 -9.13 1.42
N CYS A 152 -1.46 -8.11 1.73
CA CYS A 152 -0.16 -8.27 2.36
C CYS A 152 -0.25 -8.97 3.72
N LEU A 153 -1.19 -8.55 4.58
CA LEU A 153 -1.44 -9.24 5.85
C LEU A 153 -1.90 -10.69 5.63
N CYS A 154 -2.67 -10.95 4.56
CA CYS A 154 -3.16 -12.28 4.21
C CYS A 154 -2.06 -13.26 3.80
N ARG A 155 -0.90 -12.78 3.33
CA ARG A 155 0.26 -13.62 2.96
C ARG A 155 1.07 -14.13 4.15
N ASP A 156 0.86 -13.61 5.36
CA ASP A 156 1.58 -14.00 6.59
C ASP A 156 3.11 -13.78 6.50
N GLU A 157 3.53 -12.82 5.67
CA GLU A 157 4.95 -12.51 5.39
C GLU A 157 5.52 -11.42 6.30
N ILE A 158 4.68 -10.75 7.11
CA ILE A 158 5.01 -9.51 7.84
C ILE A 158 4.45 -9.55 9.26
N ASP A 159 5.05 -8.76 10.17
CA ASP A 159 4.49 -8.53 11.51
C ASP A 159 3.05 -8.00 11.41
N LEU A 160 2.13 -8.79 11.97
CA LEU A 160 0.70 -8.50 11.96
C LEU A 160 0.37 -7.15 12.60
N ASN A 161 1.10 -6.75 13.65
CA ASN A 161 0.80 -5.51 14.37
C ASN A 161 1.13 -4.28 13.52
N GLU A 162 2.30 -4.27 12.85
CA GLU A 162 2.66 -3.20 11.93
C GLU A 162 1.68 -3.12 10.75
N GLY A 163 1.28 -4.29 10.21
CA GLY A 163 0.26 -4.36 9.17
C GLY A 163 -1.10 -3.80 9.61
N ILE A 164 -1.57 -4.17 10.81
CA ILE A 164 -2.82 -3.63 11.38
C ILE A 164 -2.71 -2.13 11.59
N GLU A 165 -1.54 -1.64 12.01
CA GLU A 165 -1.31 -0.20 12.16
C GLU A 165 -1.41 0.54 10.82
N ASN A 166 -0.84 -0.01 9.74
CA ASN A 166 -0.99 0.52 8.39
C ASN A 166 -2.46 0.60 7.95
N VAL A 167 -3.21 -0.48 8.16
CA VAL A 167 -4.67 -0.51 7.91
C VAL A 167 -5.40 0.55 8.75
N GLY A 168 -5.00 0.71 10.01
CA GLY A 168 -5.55 1.73 10.91
C GLY A 168 -5.29 3.15 10.42
N TRP A 169 -4.06 3.46 9.97
CA TRP A 169 -3.72 4.77 9.39
C TRP A 169 -4.53 5.04 8.13
N LEU A 170 -4.61 4.08 7.20
CA LEU A 170 -5.42 4.20 5.99
C LEU A 170 -6.89 4.53 6.32
N CYS A 171 -7.52 3.74 7.20
CA CYS A 171 -8.91 3.94 7.61
C CYS A 171 -9.16 5.26 8.35
N ARG A 172 -8.15 5.81 9.06
CA ARG A 172 -8.24 7.13 9.71
C ARG A 172 -8.25 8.27 8.71
N TYR A 173 -7.52 8.15 7.60
CA TYR A 173 -7.47 9.15 6.55
C TYR A 173 -8.71 9.10 5.66
N ASP A 174 -9.13 7.90 5.26
CA ASP A 174 -10.40 7.72 4.55
C ASP A 174 -11.08 6.38 4.92
N PRO A 175 -12.09 6.41 5.81
CA PRO A 175 -12.81 5.18 6.18
C PRO A 175 -13.72 4.66 5.07
N THR A 176 -14.00 5.43 4.00
CA THR A 176 -14.91 4.99 2.93
C THR A 176 -14.29 3.92 2.03
N MET A 177 -12.96 3.83 2.00
CA MET A 177 -12.21 2.83 1.24
C MET A 177 -12.57 1.38 1.53
N ILE A 178 -13.07 1.08 2.73
CA ILE A 178 -13.49 -0.27 3.12
C ILE A 178 -14.62 -0.82 2.22
N HIS A 179 -15.29 0.06 1.47
CA HIS A 179 -16.38 -0.26 0.56
C HIS A 179 -15.99 -0.16 -0.92
N GLU A 180 -14.77 0.26 -1.22
CA GLU A 180 -14.28 0.28 -2.61
C GLU A 180 -14.14 -1.15 -3.11
N GLN A 181 -14.56 -1.37 -4.35
CA GLN A 181 -14.46 -2.67 -5.01
C GLN A 181 -13.28 -2.64 -5.99
N ASP A 182 -12.55 -3.75 -6.04
CA ASP A 182 -11.58 -4.03 -7.10
C ASP A 182 -12.28 -4.46 -8.40
N HIS A 183 -11.50 -4.72 -9.45
CA HIS A 183 -11.99 -5.11 -10.78
C HIS A 183 -12.84 -6.40 -10.76
N ASN A 184 -12.68 -7.24 -9.73
CA ASN A 184 -13.45 -8.46 -9.54
C ASN A 184 -14.70 -8.25 -8.66
N GLY A 185 -14.98 -7.01 -8.24
CA GLY A 185 -16.09 -6.67 -7.34
C GLY A 185 -15.79 -6.94 -5.86
N ASN A 186 -14.56 -7.30 -5.49
CA ASN A 186 -14.22 -7.60 -4.10
C ASN A 186 -13.89 -6.33 -3.34
N THR A 187 -14.45 -6.18 -2.16
CA THR A 187 -14.02 -5.18 -1.18
C THR A 187 -12.80 -5.68 -0.39
N PRO A 188 -12.08 -4.81 0.36
CA PRO A 188 -10.97 -5.25 1.20
C PRO A 188 -11.37 -6.33 2.20
N ILE A 189 -12.60 -6.30 2.74
CA ILE A 189 -13.06 -7.35 3.66
C ILE A 189 -13.33 -8.68 2.94
N ASP A 190 -13.76 -8.65 1.68
CA ASP A 190 -13.96 -9.87 0.88
C ASP A 190 -12.64 -10.58 0.61
N LEU A 191 -11.53 -9.83 0.43
CA LEU A 191 -10.20 -10.41 0.33
C LEU A 191 -9.80 -11.17 1.59
N VAL A 192 -10.12 -10.66 2.78
CA VAL A 192 -9.88 -11.36 4.05
C VAL A 192 -10.69 -12.66 4.10
N HIS A 193 -11.98 -12.61 3.78
CA HIS A 193 -12.84 -13.79 3.80
C HIS A 193 -12.38 -14.85 2.79
N SER A 194 -12.01 -14.43 1.58
CA SER A 194 -11.45 -15.33 0.56
C SER A 194 -10.16 -16.00 1.03
N ALA A 195 -9.28 -15.27 1.73
CA ALA A 195 -8.08 -15.83 2.33
C ALA A 195 -8.37 -16.80 3.48
N MET A 196 -9.43 -16.56 4.26
CA MET A 196 -9.86 -17.44 5.35
C MET A 196 -10.45 -18.76 4.86
N VAL A 197 -11.28 -18.74 3.81
CA VAL A 197 -11.91 -19.96 3.24
C VAL A 197 -10.87 -20.94 2.71
N LYS A 198 -9.69 -20.46 2.29
CA LYS A 198 -8.59 -21.30 1.81
C LYS A 198 -7.83 -22.03 2.93
N LYS A 199 -8.09 -21.71 4.21
CA LYS A 199 -7.37 -22.27 5.37
C LYS A 199 -8.30 -23.16 6.20
N ASP A 200 -7.73 -24.20 6.81
CA ASP A 200 -8.46 -25.10 7.71
C ASP A 200 -8.93 -24.34 8.97
N GLU A 201 -10.09 -24.71 9.53
CA GLU A 201 -10.69 -24.02 10.69
C GLU A 201 -9.81 -24.04 11.95
N ASP A 202 -8.98 -25.07 12.10
CA ASP A 202 -8.06 -25.26 13.22
C ASP A 202 -6.68 -24.60 12.99
N ASP A 203 -6.48 -23.93 11.85
CA ASP A 203 -5.23 -23.22 11.59
C ASP A 203 -5.09 -22.04 12.56
N VAL A 204 -4.06 -22.08 13.41
CA VAL A 204 -3.73 -21.00 14.36
C VAL A 204 -3.57 -19.65 13.65
N ARG A 205 -3.16 -19.68 12.38
CA ARG A 205 -3.01 -18.50 11.52
C ARG A 205 -4.34 -17.84 11.16
N ILE A 206 -5.49 -18.49 11.42
CA ILE A 206 -6.82 -17.90 11.16
C ILE A 206 -7.17 -16.76 12.13
N LYS A 207 -6.60 -16.77 13.34
CA LYS A 207 -6.86 -15.77 14.38
C LYS A 207 -6.50 -14.34 13.93
N PRO A 208 -5.29 -14.09 13.37
CA PRO A 208 -4.95 -12.84 12.70
C PRO A 208 -5.98 -12.34 11.68
N PHE A 209 -6.47 -13.20 10.78
CA PHE A 209 -7.44 -12.80 9.76
C PHE A 209 -8.79 -12.44 10.38
N ARG A 210 -9.23 -13.17 11.40
CA ARG A 210 -10.44 -12.82 12.16
C ARG A 210 -10.30 -11.46 12.84
N ARG A 211 -9.13 -11.14 13.40
CA ARG A 211 -8.84 -9.82 14.00
C ARG A 211 -8.89 -8.71 12.95
N LEU A 212 -8.31 -8.94 11.77
CA LEU A 212 -8.34 -7.99 10.66
C LEU A 212 -9.77 -7.76 10.13
N ALA A 213 -10.52 -8.85 9.88
CA ALA A 213 -11.92 -8.77 9.46
C ALA A 213 -12.78 -8.02 10.48
N TYR A 214 -12.58 -8.30 11.78
CA TYR A 214 -13.25 -7.58 12.85
C TYR A 214 -12.91 -6.09 12.82
N HIS A 215 -11.64 -5.73 12.64
CA HIS A 215 -11.21 -4.34 12.56
C HIS A 215 -11.89 -3.59 11.40
N LEU A 216 -11.89 -4.17 10.20
CA LEU A 216 -12.55 -3.57 9.03
C LEU A 216 -14.06 -3.44 9.23
N ARG A 217 -14.71 -4.46 9.82
CA ARG A 217 -16.13 -4.42 10.17
C ARG A 217 -16.46 -3.31 11.18
N GLU A 218 -15.62 -3.12 12.19
CA GLU A 218 -15.80 -2.06 13.18
C GLU A 218 -15.70 -0.67 12.55
N VAL A 219 -14.76 -0.46 11.61
CA VAL A 219 -14.68 0.79 10.83
C VAL A 219 -15.97 1.00 10.02
N SER A 220 -16.50 -0.05 9.39
CA SER A 220 -17.77 0.01 8.65
C SER A 220 -18.97 0.36 9.53
N ILE A 221 -19.10 -0.26 10.71
CA ILE A 221 -20.17 0.04 11.66
C ILE A 221 -20.07 1.49 12.14
N LYS A 222 -18.86 1.97 12.44
CA LYS A 222 -18.64 3.37 12.84
C LYS A 222 -19.03 4.34 11.73
N LEU A 223 -18.63 4.06 10.49
CA LEU A 223 -19.00 4.88 9.33
C LEU A 223 -20.51 4.93 9.13
N TYR A 224 -21.21 3.80 9.26
CA TYR A 224 -22.66 3.74 9.17
C TYR A 224 -23.34 4.56 10.28
N LYS A 225 -22.90 4.41 11.54
CA LYS A 225 -23.44 5.19 12.66
C LYS A 225 -23.25 6.69 12.45
N LEU A 226 -22.06 7.10 12.00
CA LEU A 226 -21.76 8.49 11.69
C LEU A 226 -22.67 9.04 10.58
N ARG A 227 -22.86 8.28 9.50
CA ARG A 227 -23.79 8.66 8.43
C ARG A 227 -25.20 8.81 8.98
N ARG A 228 -25.66 7.87 9.80
CA ARG A 228 -27.00 7.92 10.40
C ARG A 228 -27.20 9.17 11.27
N THR A 229 -26.26 9.49 12.17
CA THR A 229 -26.39 10.67 13.03
C THR A 229 -26.40 11.96 12.20
N MET A 230 -25.56 12.04 11.17
CA MET A 230 -25.57 13.17 10.24
C MET A 230 -26.91 13.32 9.50
N TRP A 231 -27.56 12.22 9.13
CA TRP A 231 -28.88 12.26 8.50
C TRP A 231 -29.99 12.68 9.48
N GLU A 232 -29.91 12.23 10.73
CA GLU A 232 -30.85 12.61 11.79
C GLU A 232 -30.67 14.08 12.24
N GLU A 233 -29.47 14.65 12.09
CA GLU A 233 -29.13 16.04 12.42
C GLU A 233 -29.37 17.03 11.26
N ASN A 234 -29.15 16.61 10.00
CA ASN A 234 -29.31 17.45 8.79
C ASN A 234 -30.70 17.27 8.14
N ASP A 235 -31.77 17.49 8.90
CA ASP A 235 -33.12 17.53 8.35
C ASP A 235 -33.18 18.56 7.19
N VAL A 236 -33.33 18.07 5.95
CA VAL A 236 -33.52 18.81 4.68
C VAL A 236 -32.25 19.21 3.86
N ALA A 237 -32.14 18.60 2.67
CA ALA A 237 -31.50 19.06 1.42
C ALA A 237 -29.97 19.25 1.36
N ASP A 238 -29.23 18.20 0.98
CA ASP A 238 -28.38 18.18 -0.23
C ASP A 238 -27.63 16.84 -0.36
N GLU A 239 -28.25 15.86 -1.03
CA GLU A 239 -27.63 14.55 -1.34
C GLU A 239 -26.43 14.66 -2.31
N LYS A 240 -26.19 15.82 -2.93
CA LYS A 240 -25.22 15.96 -4.03
C LYS A 240 -23.82 16.47 -3.66
N LEU A 241 -23.62 17.02 -2.46
CA LEU A 241 -22.30 17.57 -2.08
C LEU A 241 -21.32 16.52 -1.53
N PHE A 242 -21.79 15.34 -1.16
CA PHE A 242 -21.00 14.40 -0.36
C PHE A 242 -20.28 13.30 -1.16
N CYS A 243 -20.77 12.94 -2.35
CA CYS A 243 -20.12 11.91 -3.18
C CYS A 243 -18.77 12.37 -3.80
N SER A 244 -18.50 13.67 -3.83
CA SER A 244 -17.22 14.25 -4.25
C SER A 244 -16.42 14.70 -3.03
N GLY A 245 -15.62 13.78 -2.46
CA GLY A 245 -14.48 14.05 -1.58
C GLY A 245 -14.68 15.11 -0.49
N ILE A 246 -14.82 14.68 0.76
CA ILE A 246 -14.84 15.59 1.91
C ILE A 246 -13.46 16.24 2.07
N THR A 247 -13.27 17.41 1.45
CA THR A 247 -12.51 18.51 2.05
C THR A 247 -13.54 19.52 2.51
N LEU A 248 -13.88 19.53 3.79
CA LEU A 248 -14.67 20.62 4.37
C LEU A 248 -13.78 21.85 4.42
N SER A 249 -14.02 22.77 3.48
CA SER A 249 -13.51 24.14 3.50
C SER A 249 -13.97 24.82 4.77
N THR A 250 -13.03 25.23 5.62
CA THR A 250 -13.29 26.14 6.72
C THR A 250 -13.54 27.54 6.16
N GLU A 251 -14.78 28.03 6.20
CA GLU A 251 -15.02 29.47 6.09
C GLU A 251 -15.25 30.08 7.48
N ASN A 252 -14.60 31.22 7.66
CA ASN A 252 -14.66 32.16 8.78
C ASN A 252 -13.77 31.88 10.00
N SER A 253 -12.46 32.01 9.81
CA SER A 253 -11.64 32.91 10.62
C SER A 253 -10.26 33.08 9.98
N THR A 254 -9.96 34.31 9.57
CA THR A 254 -8.63 34.76 9.14
C THR A 254 -7.52 34.20 10.04
N THR A 255 -6.51 33.58 9.41
CA THR A 255 -5.27 32.94 9.95
C THR A 255 -5.30 31.44 10.29
N ALA A 256 -6.02 30.60 9.55
CA ALA A 256 -5.82 29.14 9.62
C ALA A 256 -4.73 28.69 8.60
N ASN A 257 -3.71 28.00 9.10
CA ASN A 257 -2.60 27.40 8.34
C ASN A 257 -3.13 26.17 7.57
N PRO A 258 -2.66 25.83 6.36
CA PRO A 258 -3.15 24.66 5.59
C PRO A 258 -2.91 23.28 6.24
N HIS A 259 -2.49 23.24 7.50
CA HIS A 259 -2.10 22.05 8.25
C HIS A 259 -3.17 21.54 9.25
N ASP A 260 -4.32 22.21 9.38
CA ASP A 260 -5.36 21.80 10.32
C ASP A 260 -6.40 20.88 9.63
N LEU A 261 -5.98 19.63 9.35
CA LEU A 261 -6.90 18.53 9.04
C LEU A 261 -7.48 17.96 10.35
N VAL A 262 -8.81 17.89 10.44
CA VAL A 262 -9.52 17.23 11.54
C VAL A 262 -9.24 15.73 11.47
N VAL A 263 -8.27 15.27 12.28
CA VAL A 263 -8.02 13.86 12.51
C VAL A 263 -9.20 13.29 13.30
N TYR A 264 -10.02 12.44 12.68
CA TYR A 264 -11.04 11.69 13.39
C TYR A 264 -10.37 10.58 14.23
N GLY A 265 -10.00 10.92 15.46
CA GLY A 265 -9.49 9.98 16.46
C GLY A 265 -8.53 10.62 17.45
N ASP A 266 -8.59 10.14 18.70
CA ASP A 266 -7.69 10.51 19.80
C ASP A 266 -6.21 10.55 19.36
N PRO A 267 -5.48 11.67 19.56
CA PRO A 267 -4.08 11.82 19.20
C PRO A 267 -3.13 10.78 19.82
N GLN A 268 -3.58 10.01 20.83
CA GLN A 268 -2.72 9.14 21.64
C GLN A 268 -2.79 7.64 21.35
N GLY A 269 -3.57 7.17 20.37
CA GLY A 269 -3.35 5.85 19.75
C GLY A 269 -3.18 4.65 20.70
N ARG A 270 -3.91 4.55 21.81
CA ARG A 270 -3.92 3.32 22.61
C ARG A 270 -4.79 2.27 21.93
N PHE A 271 -4.18 1.15 21.58
CA PHE A 271 -4.88 -0.11 21.35
C PHE A 271 -5.44 -0.57 22.70
N LEU A 272 -6.74 -0.87 22.77
CA LEU A 272 -7.32 -1.49 23.96
C LEU A 272 -6.74 -2.91 24.09
N GLU A 273 -6.14 -3.22 25.23
CA GLU A 273 -5.63 -4.56 25.53
C GLU A 273 -6.78 -5.54 25.81
N GLU A 274 -6.57 -6.84 25.62
CA GLU A 274 -7.58 -7.90 25.81
C GLU A 274 -8.27 -7.89 27.19
N HIS A 275 -7.66 -7.25 28.18
CA HIS A 275 -8.20 -7.12 29.54
C HIS A 275 -9.34 -6.11 29.68
N GLU A 276 -9.54 -5.23 28.69
CA GLU A 276 -10.60 -4.21 28.67
C GLU A 276 -11.88 -4.68 27.94
N LEU A 277 -11.91 -5.94 27.48
CA LEU A 277 -13.03 -6.58 26.75
C LEU A 277 -14.02 -7.32 27.67
N LYS A 278 -14.40 -6.77 28.83
CA LYS A 278 -15.46 -7.35 29.67
C LYS A 278 -16.67 -6.45 29.83
#